data_AF-A0AAD7L101-F1
#
_entry.id   AF-A0AAD7L101-F1
#
_cell.length_a   1.000
_cell.length_b   1.000
_cell.length_c   1.000
_cell.angle_alpha   90.00
_cell.angle_beta   90.00
_cell.angle_gamma   90.00
#
_symmetry.space_group_name_H-M   'P 1'
#
loop_
_entity.id
_entity.type
_entity.pdbx_description
1 polymer ?
#
loop_
_entity_poly.entity_id
_entity_poly.type
_entity_poly.pdbx_seq_one_letter_code
_entity_poly.pdbx_strand_id
1 'polypeptide(L)'
;MTQKANLFKGQQKKKSIPPSRHGKIPPIRKGKRYVKPSKVSKDMDIDREVSKFINHCNEVKAATAANKEGGQLSIVKSSESTSDAKK
;
A
#
# COMPACT_ATOMS: atom_id res chain seq x y z
N MET A 1 -19.44 38.53 -3.29
CA MET A 1 -18.05 38.35 -3.79
C MET A 1 -17.10 39.01 -2.80
N THR A 2 -16.63 38.30 -1.76
CA THR A 2 -15.82 38.90 -0.69
C THR A 2 -14.34 38.53 -0.84
N GLN A 3 -13.49 39.52 -1.13
CA GLN A 3 -12.05 39.39 -1.41
C GLN A 3 -11.20 38.75 -0.28
N LYS A 4 -11.78 38.44 0.89
CA LYS A 4 -11.02 38.14 2.11
C LYS A 4 -11.22 36.74 2.69
N ALA A 5 -11.78 35.80 1.92
CA ALA A 5 -11.99 34.43 2.38
C ALA A 5 -10.71 33.74 2.91
N ASN A 6 -9.53 34.09 2.38
CA ASN A 6 -8.24 33.49 2.76
C ASN A 6 -7.49 34.25 3.88
N LEU A 7 -8.08 35.32 4.42
CA LEU A 7 -7.46 36.20 5.44
C LEU A 7 -8.00 35.96 6.86
N PHE A 8 -8.93 35.01 7.04
CA PHE A 8 -9.48 34.69 8.35
C PHE A 8 -8.44 33.97 9.24
N LYS A 9 -8.22 34.53 10.44
CA LYS A 9 -7.46 33.86 11.51
C LYS A 9 -8.14 32.53 11.85
N GLY A 10 -7.36 31.45 11.95
CA GLY A 10 -7.86 30.11 12.31
C GLY A 10 -8.04 29.12 11.15
N GLN A 11 -7.91 29.55 9.90
CA GLN A 11 -7.90 28.59 8.78
C GLN A 11 -6.64 27.72 8.81
N GLN A 12 -6.84 26.40 8.85
CA GLN A 12 -5.77 25.42 8.75
C GLN A 12 -5.15 25.42 7.35
N LYS A 13 -4.09 26.20 7.17
CA LYS A 13 -3.28 26.18 5.95
C LYS A 13 -2.55 24.84 5.90
N LYS A 14 -2.84 24.02 4.89
CA LYS A 14 -2.03 22.82 4.61
C LYS A 14 -0.61 23.28 4.30
N LYS A 15 0.35 22.98 5.18
CA LYS A 15 1.77 23.27 4.96
C LYS A 15 2.29 22.34 3.87
N SER A 16 2.18 22.77 2.61
CA SER A 16 2.87 22.13 1.50
C SER A 16 4.31 22.65 1.45
N ILE A 17 5.28 21.78 1.17
CA ILE A 17 6.66 22.20 0.98
C ILE A 17 6.71 23.01 -0.31
N PRO A 18 7.13 24.29 -0.28
CA PRO A 18 7.17 25.11 -1.46
C PRO A 18 8.13 24.49 -2.50
N PRO A 19 7.77 24.52 -3.79
CA PRO A 19 8.69 24.10 -4.85
C PRO A 19 9.98 24.91 -4.77
N SER A 20 11.11 24.33 -5.21
CA SER A 20 12.34 25.11 -5.39
C SER A 20 12.11 26.27 -6.37
N ARG A 21 13.03 27.25 -6.41
CA ARG A 21 12.93 28.43 -7.30
C ARG A 21 12.73 28.10 -8.78
N HIS A 22 12.96 26.85 -9.20
CA HIS A 22 12.75 26.35 -10.56
C HIS A 22 11.55 25.39 -10.68
N GLY A 23 10.62 25.38 -9.72
CA GLY A 23 9.46 24.48 -9.69
C GLY A 23 9.80 23.02 -9.39
N LYS A 24 11.08 22.66 -9.24
CA LYS A 24 11.47 21.28 -8.94
C LYS A 24 11.07 20.93 -7.52
N ILE A 25 10.41 19.78 -7.38
CA ILE A 25 10.08 19.19 -6.08
C ILE A 25 11.40 18.85 -5.39
N PRO A 26 11.61 19.28 -4.13
CA PRO A 26 12.87 19.02 -3.44
C PRO A 26 13.09 17.50 -3.29
N PRO A 27 14.29 16.99 -3.62
CA PRO A 27 14.57 15.57 -3.51
C PRO A 27 14.42 15.10 -2.06
N ILE A 28 13.67 14.02 -1.86
CA ILE A 28 13.56 13.37 -0.56
C ILE A 28 14.90 12.69 -0.29
N ARG A 29 15.69 13.21 0.67
CA ARG A 29 16.93 12.55 1.13
C ARG A 29 16.60 11.14 1.63
N LYS A 30 17.38 10.13 1.21
CA LYS A 30 17.35 8.79 1.80
C LYS A 30 17.46 8.92 3.33
N GLY A 31 16.61 8.20 4.06
CA GLY A 31 16.55 8.26 5.52
C GLY A 31 15.65 9.35 6.11
N LYS A 32 14.91 10.14 5.29
CA LYS A 32 13.79 10.92 5.84
C LYS A 32 12.83 9.94 6.52
N ARG A 33 12.56 10.15 7.82
CA ARG A 33 11.63 9.32 8.60
C ARG A 33 10.33 9.20 7.82
N TYR A 34 9.90 7.97 7.57
CA TYR A 34 8.54 7.72 7.09
C TYR A 34 7.57 8.28 8.13
N VAL A 35 6.95 9.41 7.81
CA VAL A 35 5.88 9.98 8.63
C VAL A 35 4.59 9.38 8.10
N LYS A 36 3.92 8.57 8.93
CA LYS A 36 2.60 8.05 8.58
C LYS A 36 1.69 9.24 8.21
N PRO A 37 1.02 9.19 7.05
CA PRO A 37 0.13 10.25 6.66
C PRO A 37 -1.00 10.36 7.68
N SER A 38 -1.32 11.58 8.09
CA SER A 38 -2.35 11.85 9.11
C SER A 38 -3.77 11.54 8.64
N LYS A 39 -3.97 11.42 7.32
CA LYS A 39 -5.24 11.06 6.68
C LYS A 39 -4.93 10.13 5.52
N VAL A 40 -5.70 9.05 5.41
CA VAL A 40 -5.64 8.13 4.27
C VAL A 40 -6.51 8.73 3.16
N SER A 41 -5.94 8.92 1.97
CA SER A 41 -6.69 9.31 0.77
C SER A 41 -7.14 8.07 0.00
N LYS A 42 -8.15 8.22 -0.87
CA LYS A 42 -8.63 7.13 -1.73
C LYS A 42 -7.51 6.55 -2.62
N ASP A 43 -6.64 7.42 -3.14
CA ASP A 43 -5.48 6.99 -3.94
C ASP A 43 -4.55 6.08 -3.15
N MET A 44 -4.33 6.36 -1.85
CA MET A 44 -3.52 5.50 -0.99
C MET A 44 -4.15 4.13 -0.76
N ASP A 45 -5.48 4.02 -0.78
CA ASP A 45 -6.16 2.73 -0.63
C ASP A 45 -6.05 1.92 -1.91
N ILE A 46 -6.16 2.57 -3.08
CA ILE A 46 -5.90 1.92 -4.38
C ILE A 46 -4.45 1.40 -4.44
N ASP A 47 -3.47 2.21 -4.04
CA ASP A 47 -2.06 1.79 -4.01
C ASP A 47 -1.84 0.58 -3.08
N ARG A 48 -2.57 0.51 -1.96
CA ARG A 48 -2.53 -0.64 -1.04
C ARG A 48 -3.14 -1.89 -1.67
N GLU A 49 -4.25 -1.77 -2.37
CA GLU A 49 -4.90 -2.89 -3.06
C GLU A 49 -4.00 -3.46 -4.16
N VAL A 50 -3.39 -2.60 -4.97
CA VAL A 50 -2.41 -2.99 -5.99
C VAL A 50 -1.21 -3.69 -5.35
N SER A 51 -0.68 -3.15 -4.25
CA SER A 51 0.44 -3.77 -3.53
C SER A 51 0.10 -5.16 -2.98
N LYS A 52 -1.11 -5.33 -2.42
CA LYS A 52 -1.60 -6.64 -1.94
C LYS A 52 -1.70 -7.65 -3.08
N PHE A 53 -2.25 -7.23 -4.22
CA PHE A 53 -2.37 -8.09 -5.39
C PHE A 53 -1.01 -8.56 -5.91
N ILE A 54 -0.05 -7.63 -6.03
CA ILE A 54 1.32 -7.95 -6.46
C ILE A 54 1.98 -8.94 -5.51
N ASN A 55 1.85 -8.73 -4.19
CA ASN A 55 2.41 -9.65 -3.19
C ASN A 55 1.81 -11.05 -3.30
N HIS A 56 0.48 -11.15 -3.40
CA HIS A 56 -0.20 -12.43 -3.61
C HIS A 56 0.30 -13.14 -4.87
N CYS A 57 0.42 -12.44 -6.00
CA CYS A 57 0.95 -13.03 -7.23
C CYS A 57 2.40 -13.50 -7.07
N ASN A 58 3.24 -12.75 -6.37
CA ASN A 58 4.63 -13.14 -6.12
C ASN A 58 4.72 -14.36 -5.21
N GLU A 59 3.91 -14.42 -4.15
CA GLU A 59 3.82 -15.55 -3.23
C GLU A 59 3.39 -16.82 -3.96
N VAL A 60 2.30 -16.75 -4.76
CA VAL A 60 1.82 -17.89 -5.55
C VAL A 60 2.87 -18.34 -6.57
N LYS A 61 3.54 -17.39 -7.24
CA LYS A 61 4.60 -17.71 -8.20
C LYS A 61 5.79 -18.40 -7.53
N ALA A 62 6.21 -17.91 -6.37
CA ALA A 62 7.28 -18.51 -5.58
C ALA A 62 6.90 -19.92 -5.09
N ALA A 63 5.69 -20.09 -4.55
CA ALA A 63 5.17 -21.38 -4.13
C ALA A 63 5.07 -22.37 -5.30
N THR A 64 4.62 -21.92 -6.47
CA THR A 64 4.52 -22.76 -7.67
C THR A 64 5.91 -23.20 -8.16
N ALA A 65 6.88 -22.28 -8.20
CA ALA A 65 8.26 -22.61 -8.55
C ALA A 65 8.86 -23.62 -7.58
N ALA A 66 8.67 -23.42 -6.27
CA ALA A 66 9.14 -24.35 -5.24
C ALA A 66 8.47 -25.74 -5.35
N ASN A 67 7.17 -25.82 -5.64
CA ASN A 67 6.49 -27.11 -5.86
C ASN A 67 6.93 -27.81 -7.15
N LYS A 68 7.39 -27.05 -8.15
CA LYS A 68 7.89 -27.60 -9.42
C LYS A 68 9.34 -28.11 -9.29
N GLU A 69 10.18 -27.38 -8.56
CA GLU A 69 11.60 -27.72 -8.36
C GLU A 69 11.83 -28.69 -7.19
N GLY A 70 10.99 -28.63 -6.16
CA GLY A 70 10.96 -29.58 -5.05
C GLY A 70 10.10 -30.78 -5.40
N GLY A 71 10.73 -31.88 -5.83
CA GLY A 71 10.06 -33.15 -6.06
C GLY A 71 9.13 -33.53 -4.91
N GLN A 72 7.93 -33.96 -5.27
CA GLN A 72 6.79 -34.48 -4.50
C GLN A 72 7.12 -35.10 -3.12
N LEU A 73 7.53 -34.27 -2.16
CA LEU A 73 7.66 -34.60 -0.74
C LEU A 73 6.76 -33.66 0.05
N SER A 74 5.48 -33.66 -0.31
CA SER A 74 4.42 -33.06 0.48
C SER A 74 4.09 -34.01 1.65
N ILE A 75 4.70 -33.80 2.83
CA ILE A 75 4.02 -34.17 4.09
C ILE A 75 2.99 -33.07 4.36
N VAL A 76 2.00 -32.96 3.48
CA VAL A 76 0.86 -32.08 3.68
C VAL A 76 -0.10 -32.86 4.57
N LYS A 77 -0.34 -32.36 5.79
CA LYS A 77 -1.61 -32.67 6.44
C LYS A 77 -2.67 -32.06 5.53
N SER A 78 -3.45 -32.92 4.87
CA SER A 78 -4.61 -32.48 4.09
C SER A 78 -5.43 -31.54 4.96
N SER A 79 -5.77 -30.36 4.45
CA SER A 79 -6.91 -29.61 5.01
C SER A 79 -8.07 -30.60 5.10
N GLU A 80 -8.62 -30.77 6.29
CA GLU A 80 -9.80 -31.60 6.52
C GLU A 80 -10.80 -31.31 5.40
N SER A 81 -11.08 -32.33 4.59
CA SER A 81 -12.17 -32.28 3.66
C SER A 81 -13.41 -31.97 4.48
N THR A 82 -13.99 -30.79 4.30
CA THR A 82 -15.41 -30.57 4.56
C THR A 82 -16.18 -31.37 3.50
N SER A 83 -16.09 -32.69 3.59
CA SER A 83 -17.12 -33.58 3.12
C SER A 83 -18.19 -33.53 4.21
N ASP A 84 -19.09 -32.56 4.08
CA ASP A 84 -20.42 -32.66 4.69
C ASP A 84 -21.08 -33.91 4.11
N ALA A 85 -20.81 -35.03 4.78
CA ALA A 85 -21.52 -36.27 4.61
C ALA A 85 -22.12 -36.61 5.97
N LYS A 86 -23.39 -36.22 6.18
CA LYS A 86 -24.31 -37.00 7.00
C LYS A 86 -25.78 -36.67 6.69
N LYS A 87 -26.38 -37.65 6.01
CA LYS A 87 -27.75 -38.15 6.07
C LYS A 87 -28.83 -37.39 5.31
#